data_AF-D2XZP1-F1
#
_entry.id   AF-D2XZP1-F1
#
_cell.length_a   1.000
_cell.length_b   1.000
_cell.length_c   1.000
_cell.angle_alpha   90.00
_cell.angle_beta   90.00
_cell.angle_gamma   90.00
#
_symmetry.space_group_name_H-M   'P 1'
#
loop_
_entity.id
_entity.type
_entity.pdbx_description
1 polymer ?
#
loop_
_entity_poly.entity_id
_entity_poly.type
_entity_poly.pdbx_seq_one_letter_code
_entity_poly.pdbx_strand_id
1 'polypeptide(L)' 'DNRMIIPMNIPLRLITTSTDVIHSWTVPSLGIKVDAVPGRINQLNLISKRPGIFFGQCSEICG' A
#
# COMPACT_ATOMS: atom_id res chain seq x y z
N ASP A 1 3.79 14.69 -1.91
CA ASP A 1 3.61 15.71 -0.86
C ASP A 1 2.42 15.42 0.05
N ASN A 2 1.30 14.93 -0.50
CA ASN A 2 0.16 14.48 0.31
C ASN A 2 0.42 13.12 0.97
N ARG A 3 -0.21 12.90 2.13
CA ARG A 3 -0.13 11.65 2.90
C ARG A 3 -1.46 10.92 2.85
N MET A 4 -1.43 9.60 2.77
CA MET A 4 -2.62 8.78 3.00
C MET A 4 -2.95 8.75 4.50
N ILE A 5 -4.15 9.19 4.88
CA ILE A 5 -4.63 9.16 6.26
C ILE A 5 -5.58 7.98 6.40
N ILE A 6 -5.38 7.16 7.43
CA ILE A 6 -6.22 6.01 7.72
C ILE A 6 -6.71 6.03 9.19
N PRO A 7 -7.95 5.63 9.47
CA PRO A 7 -8.44 5.48 10.83
C PRO A 7 -7.76 4.32 11.56
N MET A 8 -7.60 4.46 12.88
CA MET A 8 -7.10 3.40 13.77
C MET A 8 -8.22 2.41 14.11
N ASN A 9 -7.86 1.13 14.27
CA ASN A 9 -8.77 0.03 14.67
C ASN A 9 -9.98 -0.18 13.76
N ILE A 10 -9.92 0.30 12.51
CA ILE A 10 -10.95 0.07 11.50
C ILE A 10 -10.36 -0.82 10.40
N PRO A 11 -11.06 -1.91 10.00
CA PRO A 11 -10.70 -2.70 8.82
C PRO A 11 -10.78 -1.86 7.56
N LEU A 12 -9.69 -1.82 6.81
CA LEU A 12 -9.57 -1.12 5.55
C LEU A 12 -9.19 -2.11 4.47
N ARG A 13 -9.77 -1.92 3.28
CA ARG A 13 -9.40 -2.66 2.08
C ARG A 13 -8.64 -1.73 1.14
N LEU A 14 -7.34 -1.97 1.01
CA LEU A 14 -6.50 -1.33 0.01
C LEU A 14 -6.71 -2.02 -1.34
N ILE A 15 -6.85 -1.24 -2.40
CA ILE A 15 -6.99 -1.71 -3.77
C ILE A 15 -5.86 -1.08 -4.58
N THR A 16 -5.06 -1.89 -5.28
CA THR A 16 -3.90 -1.43 -6.03
C THR A 16 -3.93 -1.92 -7.48
N THR A 17 -3.48 -1.07 -8.39
CA THR A 17 -3.22 -1.37 -9.80
C THR A 17 -2.18 -0.36 -10.30
N SER A 18 -1.63 -0.58 -11.48
CA SER A 18 -0.70 0.33 -12.13
C SER A 18 -1.22 0.73 -13.52
N THR A 19 -0.75 1.87 -14.02
CA THR A 19 -1.07 2.38 -15.37
C THR A 19 0.04 2.16 -16.38
N ASP A 20 1.25 1.78 -15.96
CA ASP A 20 2.43 1.66 -16.81
C ASP A 20 3.14 0.30 -16.67
N VAL A 21 4.01 0.13 -15.68
CA VAL A 21 4.78 -1.08 -15.37
C VAL A 21 4.38 -1.62 -14.01
N ILE A 22 5.00 -2.71 -13.56
CA ILE A 22 4.73 -3.26 -12.23
C ILE A 22 5.41 -2.37 -11.18
N HIS A 23 4.65 -1.97 -10.18
CA HIS A 23 5.14 -1.36 -8.94
C HIS A 23 4.76 -2.25 -7.76
N SER A 24 5.27 -1.96 -6.56
CA SER A 24 4.80 -2.63 -5.35
C SER A 24 4.66 -1.65 -4.19
N TRP A 25 3.44 -1.54 -3.66
CA TRP A 25 3.10 -0.66 -2.55
C TRP A 25 3.44 -1.33 -1.23
N THR A 26 4.38 -0.75 -0.49
CA THR A 26 4.93 -1.37 0.73
C THR A 26 5.02 -0.37 1.87
N VAL A 27 4.62 -0.79 3.07
CA VAL A 27 4.88 -0.10 4.35
C VAL A 27 5.49 -1.12 5.32
N PRO A 28 6.83 -1.19 5.44
CA PRO A 28 7.51 -2.27 6.17
C PRO A 28 7.13 -2.35 7.65
N SER A 29 6.98 -1.20 8.31
CA SER A 29 6.59 -1.11 9.73
C SER A 29 5.17 -1.58 10.03
N LEU A 30 4.34 -1.76 8.99
CA LEU A 30 3.01 -2.37 9.08
C LEU A 30 3.00 -3.81 8.54
N GLY A 31 4.13 -4.32 8.02
CA GLY A 31 4.22 -5.66 7.44
C GLY A 31 3.42 -5.83 6.14
N ILE A 32 3.21 -4.74 5.40
CA ILE A 32 2.37 -4.74 4.20
C ILE A 32 3.25 -4.60 2.96
N LYS A 33 3.03 -5.49 1.98
CA LYS A 33 3.51 -5.40 0.60
C LYS A 33 2.41 -5.91 -0.34
N VAL A 34 2.10 -5.17 -1.39
CA VAL A 34 1.16 -5.61 -2.44
C VAL A 34 1.55 -5.03 -3.79
N ASP A 35 1.57 -5.87 -4.81
CA ASP A 35 1.95 -5.45 -6.16
C ASP A 35 0.83 -4.65 -6.81
N ALA A 36 1.22 -3.64 -7.58
CA ALA A 36 0.38 -2.84 -8.45
C ALA A 36 0.70 -3.25 -9.90
N VAL A 37 -0.18 -4.05 -10.49
CA VAL A 37 0.05 -4.68 -11.80
C VAL A 37 -0.88 -4.05 -12.85
N PRO A 38 -0.38 -3.62 -14.01
CA PRO A 38 -1.23 -3.09 -15.08
C PRO A 38 -2.28 -4.10 -15.54
N GLY A 39 -3.54 -3.66 -15.68
CA GLY A 39 -4.65 -4.52 -16.10
C GLY A 39 -5.13 -5.53 -15.05
N ARG A 40 -4.59 -5.51 -13.82
CA ARG A 40 -5.05 -6.33 -12.70
C ARG A 40 -5.31 -5.46 -11.47
N ILE A 41 -6.40 -5.75 -10.78
CA ILE A 41 -6.73 -5.15 -9.48
C ILE A 41 -6.31 -6.14 -8.39
N ASN A 42 -5.35 -5.74 -7.56
CA ASN A 42 -4.99 -6.45 -6.34
C ASN A 42 -5.66 -5.80 -5.13
N GLN A 43 -5.93 -6.60 -4.09
CA GLN A 43 -6.54 -6.12 -2.86
C GLN A 43 -5.81 -6.68 -1.63
N LEU A 44 -5.75 -5.89 -0.57
CA LEU A 44 -5.20 -6.28 0.72
C LEU A 44 -6.02 -5.66 1.85
N ASN A 45 -6.32 -6.45 2.88
CA ASN A 45 -6.97 -5.94 4.09
C ASN A 45 -5.91 -5.51 5.10
N LEU A 46 -6.08 -4.34 5.70
CA LEU A 46 -5.18 -3.82 6.73
C LEU A 46 -5.97 -3.17 7.88
N ILE A 47 -5.40 -3.22 9.07
CA ILE A 47 -5.89 -2.53 10.27
C ILE A 47 -4.69 -1.87 10.94
N SER A 48 -4.74 -0.56 11.14
CA SER A 48 -3.73 0.12 11.95
C SER A 48 -4.09 0.03 13.43
N LYS A 49 -3.24 -0.63 14.22
CA LYS A 49 -3.42 -0.79 15.68
C LYS A 49 -2.71 0.29 16.51
N ARG A 50 -1.94 1.16 15.86
CA ARG A 50 -1.17 2.21 16.53
C ARG A 50 -1.21 3.51 15.72
N PRO A 51 -1.44 4.66 16.36
CA PRO A 51 -1.32 5.94 15.67
C PRO A 51 0.15 6.21 15.35
N GLY A 52 0.41 6.91 14.25
CA GLY A 52 1.77 7.29 13.88
C GLY A 52 1.90 7.66 12.41
N ILE A 53 3.10 8.10 12.07
CA ILE A 53 3.52 8.34 10.69
C ILE A 53 4.32 7.11 10.25
N PHE A 54 3.88 6.48 9.16
CA PHE A 54 4.55 5.32 8.58
C PHE A 54 5.03 5.67 7.18
N PHE A 55 6.23 5.19 6.84
CA PHE A 55 6.85 5.44 5.55
C PHE A 55 6.90 4.15 4.73
N GLY A 56 6.76 4.33 3.42
CA GLY A 56 6.77 3.27 2.44
C GLY A 56 7.53 3.70 1.20
N GLN A 57 8.02 2.72 0.44
CA GLN A 57 8.70 2.91 -0.83
C GLN A 57 8.22 1.85 -1.81
N CYS A 58 8.34 2.14 -3.12
CA CYS A 58 8.13 1.11 -4.13
C CYS A 58 9.10 -0.04 -3.89
N SER A 59 8.60 -1.28 -3.88
CA SER A 59 9.39 -2.49 -3.63
C SER A 59 9.44 -3.44 -4.82
N GLU A 60 9.20 -2.91 -6.02
CA GLU A 60 9.40 -3.59 -7.29
C GLU A 60 10.34 -2.75 -8.16
N ILE A 61 11.15 -3.40 -8.99
CA ILE A 61 11.96 -2.68 -9.96
C ILE A 61 11.06 -2.14 -11.08
N CYS A 62 10.93 -0.82 -11.14
CA CYS A 62 9.96 -0.15 -12.01
C CYS A 62 10.59 0.87 -12.98
N GLY A 63 11.90 0.79 -13.20
CA GLY A 63 12.67 1.72 -14.04
C GLY A 63 13.70 2.51 -13.25
#